data_AF-A0A1V4YZX6-F1
#
_entry.id   AF-A0A1V4YZX6-F1
#
_cell.length_a   1.000
_cell.length_b   1.000
_cell.length_c   1.000
_cell.angle_alpha   90.00
_cell.angle_beta   90.00
_cell.angle_gamma   90.00
#
_symmetry.space_group_name_H-M   'P 1'
#
loop_
_entity.id
_entity.type
_entity.pdbx_description
1 polymer ?
#
loop_
_entity_poly.entity_id
_entity_poly.type
_entity_poly.pdbx_seq_one_letter_code
_entity_poly.pdbx_strand_id
1 'polypeptide(L)' 'MPENDELKEVMVPCPNCRKVHKVSVKDARAKSCVTVDCGAVIGSAGVLRRADEMQERVKKFKSTLHHLE' A
#
# COMPACT_ATOMS: atom_id res chain seq x y z
N MET A 1 13.39 15.71 -12.46
CA MET A 1 11.96 15.59 -12.11
C MET A 1 11.87 14.39 -11.18
N PRO A 2 11.48 14.53 -9.90
CA PRO A 2 11.46 13.39 -9.01
C PRO A 2 10.39 12.42 -9.52
N GLU A 3 10.82 11.21 -9.85
CA GLU A 3 9.95 10.12 -10.28
C GLU A 3 8.83 9.97 -9.25
N ASN A 4 7.59 9.97 -9.73
CA ASN A 4 6.40 9.81 -8.92
C ASN A 4 6.61 8.59 -8.00
N ASP A 5 6.82 8.86 -6.71
CA ASP A 5 6.93 7.90 -5.61
C ASP A 5 5.53 7.27 -5.34
N GLU A 6 4.83 6.88 -6.41
CA GLU A 6 3.56 6.19 -6.33
C GLU A 6 3.84 4.79 -5.80
N LEU A 7 3.39 4.54 -4.57
CA LEU A 7 3.39 3.21 -3.96
C LEU A 7 2.77 2.21 -4.95
N LYS A 8 3.60 1.32 -5.50
CA LYS A 8 3.16 0.33 -6.49
C LYS A 8 2.45 -0.84 -5.82
N GLU A 9 2.93 -1.24 -4.64
CA GLU A 9 2.46 -2.40 -3.90
C GLU A 9 2.30 -2.08 -2.40
N VAL A 10 1.31 -2.72 -1.77
CA VAL A 10 1.05 -2.65 -0.33
C VAL A 10 1.00 -4.05 0.26
N MET A 11 1.56 -4.18 1.46
CA MET A 11 1.52 -5.41 2.24
C MET A 11 0.24 -5.47 3.09
N VAL A 12 -0.55 -6.52 2.90
CA VAL A 12 -1.83 -6.72 3.58
C VAL A 12 -1.84 -8.09 4.30
N PRO A 13 -2.06 -8.13 5.62
CA PRO A 13 -2.25 -9.37 6.35
C PRO A 13 -3.58 -9.98 5.93
N CYS A 14 -3.52 -11.23 5.51
CA CYS A 14 -4.70 -11.99 5.15
C CYS A 14 -5.26 -12.70 6.39
N PRO A 15 -6.54 -12.50 6.74
CA PRO A 15 -7.15 -13.18 7.88
C PRO A 15 -7.33 -14.69 7.63
N ASN A 16 -7.37 -15.13 6.37
CA ASN A 16 -7.58 -16.53 5.99
C ASN A 16 -6.34 -17.40 6.26
N CYS A 17 -5.19 -17.04 5.68
CA CYS A 17 -3.95 -17.83 5.81
C CYS A 17 -3.00 -17.30 6.89
N ARG A 18 -3.33 -16.17 7.53
CA ARG A 18 -2.50 -15.44 8.51
C ARG A 18 -1.13 -15.00 7.99
N LYS A 19 -0.93 -15.02 6.67
CA LYS A 19 0.27 -14.52 5.99
C LYS A 19 0.05 -13.10 5.48
N VAL A 20 1.14 -12.42 5.17
CA VAL A 20 1.11 -11.11 4.54
C VAL A 20 1.24 -11.27 3.03
N HIS A 21 0.30 -10.70 2.27
CA HIS A 21 0.31 -10.72 0.82
C HIS A 21 0.65 -9.34 0.27
N LYS A 22 1.32 -9.34 -0.88
CA LYS A 22 1.55 -8.11 -1.66
C LYS A 22 0.35 -7.89 -2.56
N VAL A 23 -0.14 -6.65 -2.56
CA VAL A 23 -1.29 -6.24 -3.37
C VAL A 23 -0.91 -5.00 -4.15
N SER A 24 -1.16 -5.01 -5.46
CA SER A 24 -0.96 -3.85 -6.32
C SER A 24 -1.96 -2.75 -5.98
N VAL A 25 -1.46 -1.54 -5.74
CA VAL A 25 -2.31 -0.36 -5.46
C VAL A 25 -3.12 0.01 -6.70
N LYS A 26 -2.56 -0.20 -7.90
CA LYS A 26 -3.28 0.04 -9.16
C LYS A 26 -4.50 -0.87 -9.30
N ASP A 27 -4.36 -2.15 -8.95
CA ASP A 27 -5.47 -3.09 -8.99
C ASP A 27 -6.53 -2.77 -7.94
N ALA A 28 -6.10 -2.34 -6.74
CA ALA A 28 -6.99 -1.88 -5.69
C ALA A 28 -7.73 -0.56 -6.05
N ARG A 29 -7.15 0.31 -6.89
CA ARG A 29 -7.86 1.49 -7.41
C ARG A 29 -8.86 1.13 -8.51
N ALA A 30 -8.53 0.17 -9.35
CA ALA A 30 -9.37 -0.24 -10.48
C ALA A 30 -10.57 -1.11 -10.05
N LYS A 31 -10.42 -1.88 -8.96
CA LYS A 31 -11.42 -2.85 -8.49
C LYS A 31 -11.78 -2.59 -7.03
N SER A 32 -13.03 -2.85 -6.66
CA SER A 32 -13.49 -2.77 -5.25
C SER A 32 -12.86 -3.84 -4.34
N CYS A 33 -12.43 -4.96 -4.93
CA CYS A 33 -11.80 -6.08 -4.26
C CYS A 33 -10.65 -6.65 -5.08
N VAL A 34 -9.67 -7.25 -4.39
CA VAL A 34 -8.47 -7.87 -4.98
C VAL A 34 -8.26 -9.24 -4.34
N THR A 35 -8.10 -10.25 -5.19
CA THR A 35 -7.83 -11.63 -4.75
C THR A 35 -6.33 -11.81 -4.56
N VAL A 36 -5.92 -12.32 -3.41
CA VAL A 36 -4.52 -12.61 -3.09
C VAL A 36 -4.19 -14.09 -3.34
N ASP A 37 -2.91 -14.45 -3.34
CA ASP A 37 -2.42 -15.80 -3.73
C ASP A 37 -3.07 -16.95 -2.95
N CYS A 38 -3.49 -16.71 -1.70
CA CYS A 38 -4.19 -17.72 -0.91
C CYS A 38 -5.68 -17.87 -1.26
N GLY A 39 -6.16 -17.22 -2.32
CA GLY A 39 -7.54 -17.22 -2.77
C GLY A 39 -8.47 -16.31 -1.96
N ALA A 40 -7.95 -15.62 -0.93
CA ALA A 40 -8.75 -14.69 -0.15
C ALA A 40 -9.03 -13.39 -0.92
N VAL A 41 -10.24 -12.86 -0.74
CA VAL A 41 -10.64 -11.59 -1.33
C VAL A 41 -10.44 -10.49 -0.29
N ILE A 42 -9.62 -9.50 -0.64
CA ILE A 42 -9.33 -8.35 0.21
C ILE A 42 -10.05 -7.13 -0.36
N GLY A 43 -10.78 -6.42 0.50
CA GLY A 43 -11.44 -5.16 0.11
C GLY A 43 -10.43 -4.06 -0.16
N SER A 44 -10.53 -3.43 -1.32
CA SER A 44 -9.57 -2.43 -1.79
C SER A 44 -9.52 -1.17 -0.91
N ALA A 45 -10.62 -0.82 -0.24
CA ALA A 45 -10.64 0.32 0.69
C ALA A 45 -9.58 0.19 1.80
N GLY A 46 -9.41 -1.02 2.35
CA GLY A 46 -8.39 -1.28 3.38
C GLY A 46 -6.96 -1.22 2.83
N VAL A 47 -6.77 -1.58 1.56
CA VAL A 47 -5.48 -1.52 0.86
C VAL A 47 -5.10 -0.08 0.57
N LEU A 48 -6.04 0.71 0.05
CA LEU A 48 -5.83 2.12 -0.29
C LEU A 48 -5.54 2.97 0.96
N ARG A 49 -6.25 2.74 2.06
CA ARG A 49 -5.98 3.44 3.32
C ARG A 49 -4.54 3.23 3.79
N ARG A 50 -4.04 1.99 3.70
CA ARG A 50 -2.64 1.67 4.05
C ARG A 50 -1.63 2.27 3.09
N ALA A 51 -1.97 2.32 1.80
CA ALA A 51 -1.14 2.99 0.80
C ALA A 51 -0.94 4.46 1.16
N ASP A 52 -2.03 5.13 1.54
CA ASP A 52 -2.04 6.54 1.93
C ASP A 52 -1.24 6.78 3.21
N GLU A 53 -1.46 5.97 4.26
CA GLU A 53 -0.69 6.03 5.51
C GLU A 53 0.83 5.87 5.27
N MET A 54 1.23 4.96 4.39
CA MET A 54 2.64 4.76 4.05
C MET A 54 3.21 5.95 3.27
N GLN A 55 2.44 6.49 2.33
CA GLN A 55 2.85 7.66 1.56
C GLN A 55 3.02 8.89 2.47
N GLU A 56 2.11 9.11 3.42
CA GLU A 56 2.23 10.17 4.43
C GLU A 56 3.46 9.99 5.31
N ARG A 57 3.74 8.76 5.77
CA ARG A 57 4.95 8.47 6.55
C ARG A 57 6.20 8.77 5.75
N VAL A 58 6.29 8.33 4.50
CA VAL A 58 7.44 8.61 3.62
C VAL A 58 7.62 10.11 3.42
N LYS A 59 6.55 10.86 3.16
CA LYS A 59 6.61 12.32 3.06
C LYS A 59 7.15 12.97 4.34
N LYS A 60 6.64 12.56 5.51
CA LYS A 60 7.14 13.06 6.80
C LYS A 60 8.61 12.73 7.01
N PHE A 61 9.04 11.49 6.73
CA PHE A 61 10.44 11.08 6.82
C PHE A 61 11.36 11.89 5.90
N LYS A 62 10.96 12.10 4.64
CA LYS A 62 11.71 12.95 3.70
C LYS A 62 11.82 14.38 4.20
N SER A 63 10.73 14.97 4.69
CA SER A 63 10.76 16.33 5.27
C SER A 63 11.65 16.44 6.50
N THR A 64 11.70 15.42 7.37
CA THR A 64 12.61 15.41 8.54
C THR A 64 14.08 15.32 8.12
N LEU A 65 14.41 14.53 7.09
CA LEU A 65 15.77 14.44 6.56
C LEU A 65 16.27 15.77 5.98
N HIS A 66 15.40 16.51 5.27
CA HIS A 66 15.74 17.83 4.72
C HIS A 66 15.89 18.94 5.78
N HIS A 67 15.55 18.68 7.04
CA HIS A 67 15.74 19.64 8.14
C HIS A 67 17.00 19.38 8.96
N LEU A 68 17.71 18.30 8.66
CA LEU A 68 18.97 17.90 9.30
C LEU A 68 20.20 18.24 8.45
N GLU A 69 20.02 18.84 7.28
CA GLU A 69 21.08 19.40 6.42
C GLU A 69 21.35 20.88 6.73
#